data_AF-A0A0C9TBQ0-F1
#
_entry.id   AF-A0A0C9TBQ0-F1
#
_cell.length_a   1.000
_cell.length_b   1.000
_cell.length_c   1.000
_cell.angle_alpha   90.00
_cell.angle_beta   90.00
_cell.angle_gamma   90.00
#
_symmetry.space_group_name_H-M   'P 1'
#
loop_
_entity.id
_entity.type
_entity.pdbx_description
1 polymer ?
#
loop_
_entity_poly.entity_id
_entity_poly.type
_entity_poly.pdbx_seq_one_letter_code
_entity_poly.pdbx_strand_id
1 'polypeptide(L)'
;MQKILNQPGFITVKTGSEKLRRMFQTQFGKLDLNRLSAFAFACICGEYGAVQKAISSGTAPDLTATETPFQLGFVSFAVLGAQRLRGGPPGTTMKHHEVIQYLLASGAPPDVPDISGHTALHHACTPPIGHAEMTKLLLEKGANVNVQNRYGEVPIFFPFQGGDIALVDLLMEHGADLDIKDGNGDSPRKMCMIFGAEVTAAVQRWERKRKGEQAPWEEKICENCKAKSSGLKQCARCHVVRYCSTECQRAHWKMHKPQCNPFSALTTITLKPNYRDFPETISRADLTRQAFGLSNPNTRPFKAGVSKNVEFENKSMVIKIQVPVDLFTNSPVSASLGGLLIYNKKRDFVCTVDRGSNPTAYDAVVQTVRARGVGGAKAYFAAELKNRDELIVKVSEVLAEQPF
;
A
#
# COMPACT_ATOMS: atom_id res chain seq x y z
N MET A 1 25.04 3.71 -19.28
CA MET A 1 23.64 4.13 -19.09
C MET A 1 22.93 4.15 -20.43
N GLN A 2 23.39 4.98 -21.38
CA GLN A 2 22.78 5.12 -22.71
C GLN A 2 22.56 3.80 -23.46
N LYS A 3 23.51 2.86 -23.41
CA LYS A 3 23.36 1.52 -24.01
C LYS A 3 22.13 0.75 -23.49
N ILE A 4 21.75 0.94 -22.22
CA ILE A 4 20.55 0.31 -21.64
C ILE A 4 19.30 1.07 -22.05
N LEU A 5 19.35 2.41 -21.98
CA LEU A 5 18.23 3.29 -22.33
C LEU A 5 17.78 3.19 -23.79
N ASN A 6 18.74 3.01 -24.70
CA ASN A 6 18.51 2.88 -26.14
C ASN A 6 17.88 1.54 -26.56
N GLN A 7 17.69 0.60 -25.63
CA GLN A 7 17.00 -0.65 -25.96
C GLN A 7 15.51 -0.37 -26.25
N PRO A 8 14.93 -1.02 -27.27
CA PRO A 8 13.52 -0.85 -27.60
C PRO A 8 12.63 -1.43 -26.48
N GLY A 9 11.42 -0.89 -26.35
CA GLY A 9 10.45 -1.35 -25.35
C GLY A 9 10.83 -0.96 -23.91
N PHE A 10 10.26 -1.68 -22.94
CA PHE A 10 10.54 -1.48 -21.52
C PHE A 10 11.84 -2.15 -21.08
N ILE A 11 12.49 -1.55 -20.10
CA ILE A 11 13.70 -2.05 -19.48
C ILE A 11 13.28 -2.98 -18.34
N THR A 12 13.35 -4.27 -18.62
CA THR A 12 13.12 -5.40 -17.71
C THR A 12 14.37 -5.76 -16.90
N VAL A 13 14.22 -6.66 -15.92
CA VAL A 13 15.36 -7.26 -15.19
C VAL A 13 16.37 -7.89 -16.15
N LYS A 14 15.90 -8.63 -17.17
CA LYS A 14 16.76 -9.30 -18.17
C LYS A 14 17.57 -8.31 -19.02
N THR A 15 16.98 -7.16 -19.33
CA THR A 15 17.60 -6.11 -20.16
C THR A 15 18.44 -5.12 -19.36
N GLY A 16 18.42 -5.23 -18.01
CA GLY A 16 19.31 -4.50 -17.11
C GLY A 16 18.67 -3.38 -16.29
N SER A 17 17.39 -3.50 -15.90
CA SER A 17 16.69 -2.50 -15.08
C SER A 17 17.41 -2.20 -13.76
N GLU A 18 17.83 -3.22 -13.01
CA GLU A 18 18.57 -3.07 -11.75
C GLU A 18 19.88 -2.32 -11.94
N LYS A 19 20.63 -2.66 -13.00
CA LYS A 19 21.87 -1.99 -13.36
C LYS A 19 21.60 -0.53 -13.70
N LEU A 20 20.54 -0.23 -14.45
CA LEU A 20 20.16 1.13 -14.78
C LEU A 20 19.76 1.94 -13.54
N ARG A 21 18.91 1.40 -12.65
CA ARG A 21 18.51 2.06 -11.40
C ARG A 21 19.73 2.43 -10.55
N ARG A 22 20.65 1.49 -10.36
CA ARG A 22 21.89 1.73 -9.60
C ARG A 22 22.76 2.80 -10.25
N MET A 23 22.94 2.74 -11.57
CA MET A 23 23.68 3.77 -12.31
C MET A 23 23.00 5.14 -12.19
N PHE A 24 21.68 5.20 -12.33
CA PHE A 24 20.90 6.44 -12.21
C PHE A 24 21.08 7.02 -10.81
N GLN A 25 20.81 6.27 -9.76
CA GLN A 25 20.98 6.71 -8.36
C GLN A 25 22.40 7.20 -8.07
N THR A 26 23.43 6.45 -8.51
CA THR A 26 24.84 6.81 -8.26
C THR A 26 25.25 8.09 -8.98
N GLN A 27 24.83 8.27 -10.23
CA GLN A 27 25.20 9.44 -11.02
C GLN A 27 24.34 10.65 -10.65
N PHE A 28 23.06 10.44 -10.38
CA PHE A 28 22.13 11.48 -9.97
C PHE A 28 22.52 12.09 -8.62
N GLY A 29 23.03 11.29 -7.69
CA GLY A 29 23.59 11.79 -6.43
C GLY A 29 24.86 12.66 -6.60
N LYS A 30 25.45 12.68 -7.79
CA LYS A 30 26.60 13.53 -8.16
C LYS A 30 26.21 14.70 -9.06
N LEU A 31 24.92 15.01 -9.16
CA LEU A 31 24.46 16.13 -9.97
C LEU A 31 25.07 17.43 -9.43
N ASP A 32 25.91 18.06 -10.24
CA ASP A 32 26.52 19.34 -9.93
C ASP A 32 25.55 20.48 -10.24
N LEU A 33 24.96 21.03 -9.18
CA LEU A 33 23.97 22.11 -9.29
C LEU A 33 24.56 23.40 -9.88
N ASN A 34 25.88 23.60 -9.82
CA ASN A 34 26.54 24.79 -10.38
C ASN A 34 26.54 24.81 -11.91
N ARG A 35 26.22 23.68 -12.54
CA ARG A 35 26.16 23.54 -14.00
C ARG A 35 24.75 23.71 -14.56
N LEU A 36 23.75 23.92 -13.68
CA LEU A 36 22.38 24.22 -14.10
C LEU A 36 22.31 25.63 -14.69
N SER A 37 21.37 25.86 -15.61
CA SER A 37 21.02 27.23 -15.96
C SER A 37 20.50 27.98 -14.73
N ALA A 38 20.56 29.31 -14.76
CA ALA A 38 19.99 30.12 -13.70
C ALA A 38 18.50 29.81 -13.46
N PHE A 39 17.76 29.45 -14.50
CA PHE A 39 16.34 29.12 -14.39
C PHE A 39 16.11 27.74 -13.75
N ALA A 40 16.84 26.70 -14.16
CA ALA A 40 16.76 25.40 -13.52
C ALA A 40 17.24 25.44 -12.07
N PHE A 41 18.29 26.22 -11.78
CA PHE A 41 18.77 26.46 -10.43
C PHE A 41 17.70 27.14 -9.56
N ALA A 42 17.03 28.18 -10.07
CA ALA A 42 15.92 28.83 -9.38
C ALA A 42 14.76 27.85 -9.11
N CYS A 43 14.45 26.95 -10.05
CA CYS A 43 13.43 25.93 -9.87
C CYS A 43 13.79 24.94 -8.75
N ILE A 44 14.99 24.35 -8.79
CA ILE A 44 15.43 23.37 -7.78
C ILE A 44 15.66 23.99 -6.40
N CYS A 45 15.98 25.28 -6.31
CA CYS A 45 16.12 26.01 -5.04
C CYS A 45 14.81 26.61 -4.52
N GLY A 46 13.71 26.54 -5.30
CA GLY A 46 12.42 27.08 -4.89
C GLY A 46 12.39 28.62 -4.88
N GLU A 47 13.17 29.27 -5.75
CA GLU A 47 13.24 30.73 -5.85
C GLU A 47 12.09 31.30 -6.68
N TYR A 48 10.89 31.30 -6.09
CA TYR A 48 9.66 31.74 -6.76
C TYR A 48 9.78 33.08 -7.49
N GLY A 49 10.38 34.11 -6.87
CA GLY A 49 10.52 35.42 -7.49
C GLY A 49 11.41 35.43 -8.73
N ALA A 50 12.48 34.62 -8.74
CA ALA A 50 13.37 34.50 -9.89
C ALA A 50 12.68 33.77 -11.06
N VAL A 51 11.96 32.67 -10.76
CA VAL A 51 11.16 31.93 -11.75
C VAL A 51 10.06 32.82 -12.34
N GLN A 52 9.30 33.50 -11.48
CA GLN A 52 8.25 34.42 -11.89
C GLN A 52 8.78 35.52 -12.80
N LYS A 53 9.88 36.18 -12.39
CA LYS A 53 10.53 37.22 -13.17
C LYS A 53 10.94 36.71 -14.54
N ALA A 54 11.67 35.60 -14.60
CA ALA A 54 12.17 35.05 -15.86
C ALA A 54 11.06 34.72 -16.86
N ILE A 55 9.94 34.13 -16.39
CA ILE A 55 8.77 33.85 -17.24
C ILE A 55 8.12 35.15 -17.70
N SER A 56 7.86 36.08 -16.78
CA SER A 56 7.18 37.35 -17.09
C SER A 56 7.98 38.26 -18.04
N SER A 57 9.32 38.21 -17.98
CA SER A 57 10.21 38.97 -18.87
C SER A 57 10.51 38.25 -20.18
N GLY A 58 9.98 37.05 -20.42
CA GLY A 58 10.26 36.26 -21.61
C GLY A 58 11.70 35.75 -21.71
N THR A 59 12.45 35.75 -20.61
CA THR A 59 13.85 35.26 -20.56
C THR A 59 13.95 33.82 -20.08
N ALA A 60 12.84 33.22 -19.66
CA ALA A 60 12.78 31.80 -19.33
C ALA A 60 13.06 30.95 -20.58
N PRO A 61 13.70 29.78 -20.42
CA PRO A 61 13.80 28.81 -21.51
C PRO A 61 12.41 28.30 -21.89
N ASP A 62 12.32 27.59 -23.03
CA ASP A 62 11.15 26.81 -23.38
C ASP A 62 10.80 25.86 -22.21
N LEU A 63 9.61 26.03 -21.63
CA LEU A 63 9.19 25.28 -20.44
C LEU A 63 8.97 23.78 -20.72
N THR A 64 8.93 23.37 -21.99
CA THR A 64 8.93 21.96 -22.41
C THR A 64 10.33 21.35 -22.47
N ALA A 65 11.38 22.18 -22.41
CA ALA A 65 12.75 21.72 -22.48
C ALA A 65 13.19 20.97 -21.21
N THR A 66 14.33 20.32 -21.34
CA THR A 66 14.97 19.59 -20.26
C THR A 66 16.43 20.02 -20.10
N GLU A 67 16.95 19.93 -18.88
CA GLU A 67 18.37 20.16 -18.63
C GLU A 67 19.09 18.92 -18.12
N THR A 68 20.43 19.00 -18.18
CA THR A 68 21.38 17.96 -17.73
C THR A 68 21.36 16.70 -18.61
N PRO A 69 22.39 15.83 -18.49
CA PRO A 69 22.34 14.51 -19.10
C PRO A 69 21.18 13.61 -18.60
N PHE A 70 20.46 14.00 -17.54
CA PHE A 70 19.27 13.30 -17.04
C PHE A 70 17.97 13.77 -17.66
N GLN A 71 17.98 14.79 -18.52
CA GLN A 71 16.78 15.31 -19.19
C GLN A 71 15.68 15.69 -18.19
N LEU A 72 16.04 16.35 -17.08
CA LEU A 72 15.06 16.80 -16.10
C LEU A 72 14.29 18.03 -16.62
N GLY A 73 12.96 17.96 -16.57
CA GLY A 73 12.10 19.13 -16.76
C GLY A 73 12.05 20.04 -15.52
N PHE A 74 11.61 21.28 -15.71
CA PHE A 74 11.60 22.32 -14.66
C PHE A 74 10.67 22.00 -13.48
N VAL A 75 9.53 21.36 -13.73
CA VAL A 75 8.63 20.89 -12.66
C VAL A 75 9.31 19.80 -11.82
N SER A 76 9.99 18.85 -12.47
CA SER A 76 10.76 17.81 -11.78
C SER A 76 11.87 18.42 -10.93
N PHE A 77 12.60 19.44 -11.41
CA PHE A 77 13.60 20.14 -10.60
C PHE A 77 13.00 20.68 -9.30
N ALA A 78 11.84 21.36 -9.36
CA ALA A 78 11.20 21.91 -8.18
C ALA A 78 10.77 20.82 -7.18
N VAL A 79 10.22 19.69 -7.66
CA VAL A 79 9.89 18.52 -6.82
C VAL A 79 11.13 17.92 -6.16
N LEU A 80 12.18 17.71 -6.95
CA LEU A 80 13.44 17.10 -6.49
C LEU A 80 14.18 17.99 -5.49
N GLY A 81 14.08 19.31 -5.66
CA GLY A 81 14.57 20.32 -4.74
C GLY A 81 13.89 20.24 -3.38
N ALA A 82 12.56 20.22 -3.38
CA ALA A 82 11.76 20.07 -2.16
C ALA A 82 12.05 18.79 -1.37
N GLN A 83 12.45 17.71 -2.06
CA GLN A 83 12.84 16.45 -1.45
C GLN A 83 14.22 16.48 -0.79
N ARG A 84 15.17 17.18 -1.40
CA ARG A 84 16.61 17.02 -1.10
C ARG A 84 17.20 18.19 -0.35
N LEU A 85 16.69 19.40 -0.54
CA LEU A 85 17.21 20.59 0.10
C LEU A 85 16.54 20.77 1.46
N ARG A 86 17.35 20.86 2.52
CA ARG A 86 16.86 21.02 3.90
C ARG A 86 16.80 22.48 4.37
N GLY A 87 17.10 23.43 3.50
CA GLY A 87 17.11 24.86 3.78
C GLY A 87 18.08 25.61 2.85
N GLY A 88 17.75 26.86 2.54
CA GLY A 88 18.67 27.79 1.88
C GLY A 88 19.52 28.56 2.91
N PRO A 89 20.30 29.56 2.47
CA PRO A 89 20.98 30.50 3.37
C PRO A 89 20.03 31.10 4.42
N PRO A 90 20.51 31.46 5.61
CA PRO A 90 19.67 32.07 6.65
C PRO A 90 18.86 33.26 6.11
N GLY A 91 17.56 33.30 6.44
CA GLY A 91 16.64 34.35 5.96
C GLY A 91 16.01 34.08 4.58
N THR A 92 16.33 32.96 3.92
CA THR A 92 15.67 32.54 2.69
C THR A 92 14.58 31.51 2.95
N THR A 93 13.48 31.59 2.22
CA THR A 93 12.40 30.59 2.23
C THR A 93 12.31 29.95 0.84
N MET A 94 12.52 28.64 0.76
CA MET A 94 12.37 27.88 -0.49
C MET A 94 10.88 27.61 -0.71
N LYS A 95 10.33 28.16 -1.80
CA LYS A 95 8.90 28.16 -2.13
C LYS A 95 8.59 27.17 -3.26
N HIS A 96 8.95 25.90 -3.06
CA HIS A 96 8.80 24.88 -4.11
C HIS A 96 7.35 24.66 -4.53
N HIS A 97 6.40 24.76 -3.61
CA HIS A 97 4.97 24.60 -3.93
C HIS A 97 4.52 25.71 -4.89
N GLU A 98 4.85 26.96 -4.60
CA GLU A 98 4.52 28.12 -5.42
C GLU A 98 5.26 28.09 -6.76
N VAL A 99 6.51 27.62 -6.80
CA VAL A 99 7.25 27.40 -8.05
C VAL A 99 6.53 26.37 -8.92
N ILE A 100 6.17 25.20 -8.39
CA ILE A 100 5.44 24.16 -9.14
C ILE A 100 4.11 24.72 -9.66
N GLN A 101 3.34 25.36 -8.79
CA GLN A 101 2.04 25.94 -9.14
C GLN A 101 2.17 26.97 -10.27
N TYR A 102 3.18 27.84 -10.20
CA TYR A 102 3.40 28.89 -11.19
C TYR A 102 3.92 28.36 -12.52
N LEU A 103 4.86 27.40 -12.50
CA LEU A 103 5.33 26.73 -13.72
C LEU A 103 4.16 26.10 -14.48
N LEU A 104 3.32 25.33 -13.78
CA LEU A 104 2.16 24.66 -14.37
C LEU A 104 1.12 25.66 -14.88
N ALA A 105 0.84 26.73 -14.11
CA ALA A 105 -0.06 27.81 -14.54
C ALA A 105 0.48 28.59 -15.76
N SER A 106 1.80 28.62 -15.95
CA SER A 106 2.48 29.26 -17.08
C SER A 106 2.63 28.33 -18.29
N GLY A 107 2.03 27.15 -18.27
CA GLY A 107 2.03 26.21 -19.39
C GLY A 107 3.19 25.21 -19.40
N ALA A 108 3.98 25.10 -18.32
CA ALA A 108 4.93 23.99 -18.21
C ALA A 108 4.19 22.65 -18.17
N PRO A 109 4.56 21.65 -18.99
CA PRO A 109 3.89 20.36 -18.97
C PRO A 109 4.20 19.59 -17.67
N PRO A 110 3.19 18.98 -17.02
CA PRO A 110 3.40 18.22 -15.78
C PRO A 110 4.17 16.91 -15.98
N ASP A 111 4.10 16.33 -17.19
CA ASP A 111 4.56 14.98 -17.50
C ASP A 111 5.83 14.94 -18.35
N VAL A 112 6.72 15.93 -18.23
CA VAL A 112 8.04 15.87 -18.88
C VAL A 112 8.86 14.72 -18.29
N PRO A 113 9.22 13.69 -19.08
CA PRO A 113 9.98 12.55 -18.59
C PRO A 113 11.47 12.86 -18.51
N ASP A 114 12.13 12.35 -17.47
CA ASP A 114 13.59 12.26 -17.41
C ASP A 114 14.12 11.12 -18.31
N ILE A 115 15.45 10.94 -18.36
CA ILE A 115 16.05 9.87 -19.19
C ILE A 115 15.58 8.45 -18.84
N SER A 116 15.06 8.23 -17.63
CA SER A 116 14.49 6.96 -17.19
C SER A 116 12.97 6.93 -17.33
N GLY A 117 12.36 7.96 -17.89
CA GLY A 117 10.92 8.09 -18.06
C GLY A 117 10.18 8.56 -16.82
N HIS A 118 10.86 8.98 -15.75
CA HIS A 118 10.17 9.49 -14.57
C HIS A 118 9.71 10.92 -14.81
N THR A 119 8.43 11.17 -14.56
CA THR A 119 7.83 12.51 -14.53
C THR A 119 7.94 13.13 -13.14
N ALA A 120 7.54 14.39 -12.99
CA ALA A 120 7.47 15.05 -11.68
C ALA A 120 6.61 14.25 -10.67
N LEU A 121 5.53 13.62 -11.14
CA LEU A 121 4.64 12.79 -10.31
C LEU A 121 5.35 11.53 -9.79
N HIS A 122 6.14 10.85 -10.62
CA HIS A 122 6.96 9.72 -10.20
C HIS A 122 7.93 10.13 -9.08
N HIS A 123 8.64 11.25 -9.29
CA HIS A 123 9.57 11.77 -8.31
C HIS A 123 8.85 12.09 -7.00
N ALA A 124 7.71 12.81 -7.04
CA ALA A 124 6.93 13.18 -5.85
C ALA A 124 6.45 11.97 -5.01
N CYS A 125 6.23 10.82 -5.66
CA CYS A 125 5.81 9.57 -5.03
C CYS A 125 6.98 8.67 -4.57
N THR A 126 8.22 9.01 -4.91
CA THR A 126 9.39 8.16 -4.65
C THR A 126 9.82 8.24 -3.17
N PRO A 127 9.97 7.10 -2.46
CA PRO A 127 10.45 7.07 -1.06
C PRO A 127 11.90 7.59 -0.91
N PRO A 128 12.35 8.01 0.29
CA PRO A 128 11.69 7.88 1.59
C PRO A 128 10.75 9.03 1.95
N ILE A 129 10.69 10.11 1.16
CA ILE A 129 9.84 11.28 1.44
C ILE A 129 8.81 11.39 0.31
N GLY A 130 7.65 10.78 0.54
CA GLY A 130 6.46 11.05 -0.26
C GLY A 130 5.93 12.45 0.02
N HIS A 131 5.75 13.28 -1.01
CA HIS A 131 5.23 14.64 -0.84
C HIS A 131 3.76 14.68 -1.25
N ALA A 132 2.87 14.34 -0.31
CA ALA A 132 1.42 14.30 -0.55
C ALA A 132 0.88 15.61 -1.14
N GLU A 133 1.28 16.77 -0.61
CA GLU A 133 0.83 18.08 -1.11
C GLU A 133 1.30 18.37 -2.54
N MET A 134 2.52 17.97 -2.90
CA MET A 134 3.03 18.16 -4.27
C MET A 134 2.40 17.17 -5.24
N THR A 135 2.22 15.93 -4.81
CA THR A 135 1.51 14.90 -5.56
C THR A 135 0.10 15.37 -5.87
N LYS A 136 -0.61 15.92 -4.88
CA LYS A 136 -1.95 16.46 -5.02
C LYS A 136 -1.96 17.63 -6.01
N LEU A 137 -1.06 18.59 -5.86
CA LEU A 137 -0.94 19.72 -6.78
C LEU A 137 -0.70 19.26 -8.23
N LEU A 138 0.21 18.31 -8.45
CA LEU A 138 0.51 17.78 -9.78
C LEU A 138 -0.72 17.12 -10.41
N LEU A 139 -1.45 16.30 -9.64
CA LEU A 139 -2.67 15.63 -10.10
C LEU A 139 -3.79 16.63 -10.41
N GLU A 140 -4.02 17.61 -9.54
CA GLU A 140 -4.99 18.70 -9.75
C GLU A 140 -4.67 19.56 -10.98
N LYS A 141 -3.39 19.61 -11.38
CA LYS A 141 -2.90 20.30 -12.58
C LYS A 141 -2.75 19.38 -13.79
N GLY A 142 -3.33 18.19 -13.75
CA GLY A 142 -3.46 17.31 -14.92
C GLY A 142 -2.27 16.40 -15.18
N ALA A 143 -1.39 16.17 -14.19
CA ALA A 143 -0.39 15.10 -14.30
C ALA A 143 -1.09 13.75 -14.47
N ASN A 144 -0.61 12.95 -15.43
CA ASN A 144 -1.17 11.64 -15.70
C ASN A 144 -0.82 10.66 -14.57
N VAL A 145 -1.80 10.29 -13.76
CA VAL A 145 -1.67 9.33 -12.65
C VAL A 145 -1.16 7.95 -13.08
N ASN A 146 -1.28 7.62 -14.37
CA ASN A 146 -0.99 6.31 -14.97
C ASN A 146 0.17 6.37 -15.99
N VAL A 147 1.00 7.42 -15.98
CA VAL A 147 2.16 7.51 -16.88
C VAL A 147 3.17 6.39 -16.60
N GLN A 148 3.65 5.70 -17.63
CA GLN A 148 4.65 4.64 -17.51
C GLN A 148 6.07 5.17 -17.77
N ASN A 149 6.98 4.92 -16.84
CA ASN A 149 8.41 5.20 -17.04
C ASN A 149 9.08 4.17 -17.99
N ARG A 150 10.41 4.25 -18.20
CA ARG A 150 11.14 3.30 -19.06
C ARG A 150 11.18 1.86 -18.52
N TYR A 151 10.78 1.64 -17.28
CA TYR A 151 10.60 0.32 -16.68
C TYR A 151 9.16 -0.19 -16.80
N GLY A 152 8.23 0.62 -17.34
CA GLY A 152 6.80 0.33 -17.39
C GLY A 152 6.07 0.60 -16.07
N GLU A 153 6.74 1.15 -15.05
CA GLU A 153 6.14 1.42 -13.76
C GLU A 153 5.29 2.69 -13.82
N VAL A 154 4.12 2.64 -13.21
CA VAL A 154 3.26 3.79 -12.93
C VAL A 154 3.51 4.38 -11.52
N PRO A 155 3.16 5.65 -11.26
CA PRO A 155 3.42 6.33 -9.99
C PRO A 155 2.99 5.58 -8.72
N ILE A 156 1.90 4.80 -8.74
CA ILE A 156 1.40 4.10 -7.55
C ILE A 156 2.30 2.94 -7.07
N PHE A 157 3.26 2.47 -7.87
CA PHE A 157 4.23 1.47 -7.39
C PHE A 157 5.10 2.00 -6.25
N PHE A 158 5.46 3.28 -6.27
CA PHE A 158 6.45 3.85 -5.35
C PHE A 158 5.92 4.00 -3.91
N PRO A 159 4.68 4.47 -3.68
CA PRO A 159 4.09 4.49 -2.33
C PRO A 159 3.92 3.11 -1.71
N PHE A 160 3.73 2.05 -2.50
CA PHE A 160 3.69 0.68 -1.96
C PHE A 160 5.02 0.31 -1.32
N GLN A 161 6.13 0.62 -2.01
CA GLN A 161 7.48 0.36 -1.51
C GLN A 161 7.74 1.10 -0.19
N GLY A 162 7.35 2.38 -0.11
CA GLY A 162 7.44 3.20 1.10
C GLY A 162 6.45 2.84 2.21
N GLY A 163 5.35 2.15 1.89
CA GLY A 163 4.22 1.95 2.81
C GLY A 163 3.40 3.21 3.07
N ASP A 164 3.45 4.19 2.16
CA ASP A 164 2.77 5.49 2.32
C ASP A 164 1.29 5.39 1.93
N ILE A 165 0.45 5.10 2.91
CA ILE A 165 -0.99 4.91 2.71
C ILE A 165 -1.69 6.19 2.25
N ALA A 166 -1.22 7.36 2.69
CA ALA A 166 -1.80 8.64 2.29
C ALA A 166 -1.60 8.90 0.79
N LEU A 167 -0.40 8.61 0.27
CA LEU A 167 -0.14 8.67 -1.17
C LEU A 167 -0.90 7.60 -1.97
N VAL A 168 -1.04 6.39 -1.43
CA VAL A 168 -1.88 5.35 -2.07
C VAL A 168 -3.32 5.84 -2.19
N ASP A 169 -3.89 6.39 -1.12
CA ASP A 169 -5.25 6.91 -1.12
C ASP A 169 -5.42 8.06 -2.13
N LEU A 170 -4.48 9.00 -2.15
CA LEU A 170 -4.49 10.14 -3.06
C LEU A 170 -4.43 9.73 -4.55
N LEU A 171 -3.54 8.80 -4.90
CA LEU A 171 -3.43 8.29 -6.27
C LEU A 171 -4.67 7.50 -6.69
N MET A 172 -5.23 6.69 -5.78
CA MET A 172 -6.46 5.94 -6.03
C MET A 172 -7.68 6.86 -6.21
N GLU A 173 -7.74 7.96 -5.48
CA GLU A 173 -8.75 9.02 -5.64
C GLU A 173 -8.70 9.65 -7.03
N HIS A 174 -7.51 9.85 -7.58
CA HIS A 174 -7.30 10.41 -8.91
C HIS A 174 -7.31 9.38 -10.04
N GLY A 175 -7.80 8.16 -9.78
CA GLY A 175 -8.04 7.18 -10.83
C GLY A 175 -6.83 6.33 -11.22
N ALA A 176 -5.88 6.11 -10.30
CA ALA A 176 -4.79 5.15 -10.52
C ALA A 176 -5.35 3.78 -10.95
N ASP A 177 -4.82 3.27 -12.05
CA ASP A 177 -5.14 1.97 -12.62
C ASP A 177 -4.18 0.91 -12.06
N LEU A 178 -4.76 -0.14 -11.48
CA LEU A 178 -4.02 -1.21 -10.82
C LEU A 178 -3.65 -2.36 -11.76
N ASP A 179 -4.10 -2.32 -13.00
CA ASP A 179 -3.96 -3.39 -13.99
C ASP A 179 -2.91 -3.09 -15.08
N ILE A 180 -2.33 -1.88 -15.06
CA ILE A 180 -1.19 -1.51 -15.92
C ILE A 180 0.04 -2.33 -15.51
N LYS A 181 0.58 -3.10 -16.45
CA LYS A 181 1.74 -3.96 -16.23
C LYS A 181 3.03 -3.22 -16.53
N ASP A 182 4.03 -3.41 -15.68
CA ASP A 182 5.41 -2.98 -15.92
C ASP A 182 6.10 -3.85 -16.98
N GLY A 183 7.35 -3.53 -17.28
CA GLY A 183 8.17 -4.30 -18.22
C GLY A 183 8.41 -5.76 -17.80
N ASN A 184 8.25 -6.10 -16.52
CA ASN A 184 8.37 -7.46 -16.01
C ASN A 184 7.02 -8.21 -15.97
N GLY A 185 5.93 -7.54 -16.35
CA GLY A 185 4.58 -8.10 -16.34
C GLY A 185 3.88 -8.00 -14.98
N ASP A 186 4.46 -7.28 -14.02
CA ASP A 186 3.87 -7.04 -12.70
C ASP A 186 2.94 -5.83 -12.75
N SER A 187 1.74 -5.96 -12.16
CA SER A 187 0.79 -4.85 -12.01
C SER A 187 0.75 -4.34 -10.56
N PRO A 188 0.31 -3.10 -10.32
CA PRO A 188 0.11 -2.60 -8.96
C PRO A 188 -0.79 -3.50 -8.11
N ARG A 189 -1.85 -4.07 -8.70
CA ARG A 189 -2.73 -5.06 -8.06
C ARG A 189 -1.98 -6.26 -7.50
N LYS A 190 -1.00 -6.78 -8.24
CA LYS A 190 -0.17 -7.90 -7.79
C LYS A 190 0.83 -7.45 -6.72
N MET A 191 1.48 -6.31 -6.93
CA MET A 191 2.55 -5.84 -6.05
C MET A 191 2.05 -5.36 -4.67
N CYS A 192 0.86 -4.78 -4.58
CA CYS A 192 0.30 -4.31 -3.30
C CYS A 192 0.12 -5.44 -2.27
N MET A 193 0.02 -6.69 -2.71
CA MET A 193 -0.03 -7.89 -1.86
C MET A 193 1.30 -8.17 -1.16
N ILE A 194 2.40 -7.78 -1.79
CA ILE A 194 3.78 -8.07 -1.36
C ILE A 194 4.26 -7.01 -0.36
N PHE A 195 3.84 -5.76 -0.54
CA PHE A 195 4.30 -4.61 0.26
C PHE A 195 3.57 -4.39 1.60
N GLY A 196 2.77 -5.35 2.05
CA GLY A 196 2.27 -5.41 3.43
C GLY A 196 0.76 -5.22 3.59
N ALA A 197 0.28 -5.49 4.79
CA ALA A 197 -1.16 -5.56 5.08
C ALA A 197 -1.86 -4.19 4.96
N GLU A 198 -1.19 -3.10 5.33
CA GLU A 198 -1.75 -1.75 5.24
C GLU A 198 -1.98 -1.32 3.79
N VAL A 199 -0.97 -1.50 2.94
CA VAL A 199 -1.05 -1.22 1.49
C VAL A 199 -2.14 -2.08 0.85
N THR A 200 -2.15 -3.38 1.15
CA THR A 200 -3.20 -4.30 0.70
C THR A 200 -4.60 -3.79 1.10
N ALA A 201 -4.80 -3.44 2.37
CA ALA A 201 -6.10 -3.00 2.87
C ALA A 201 -6.55 -1.68 2.26
N ALA A 202 -5.63 -0.73 2.05
CA ALA A 202 -5.92 0.53 1.37
C ALA A 202 -6.40 0.30 -0.07
N VAL A 203 -5.67 -0.52 -0.84
CA VAL A 203 -6.05 -0.85 -2.21
C VAL A 203 -7.42 -1.54 -2.25
N GLN A 204 -7.62 -2.59 -1.46
CA GLN A 204 -8.87 -3.36 -1.46
C GLN A 204 -10.09 -2.53 -1.06
N ARG A 205 -9.92 -1.60 -0.10
CA ARG A 205 -10.96 -0.62 0.24
C ARG A 205 -11.40 0.19 -0.99
N TRP A 206 -10.44 0.70 -1.76
CA TRP A 206 -10.75 1.46 -2.96
C TRP A 206 -11.36 0.62 -4.07
N GLU A 207 -10.93 -0.62 -4.23
CA GLU A 207 -11.53 -1.54 -5.20
C GLU A 207 -13.02 -1.77 -4.90
N ARG A 208 -13.35 -2.05 -3.63
CA ARG A 208 -14.75 -2.18 -3.19
C ARG A 208 -15.52 -0.89 -3.41
N LYS A 209 -14.94 0.26 -3.02
CA LYS A 209 -15.54 1.59 -3.23
C LYS A 209 -15.86 1.83 -4.71
N ARG A 210 -14.96 1.49 -5.64
CA ARG A 210 -15.17 1.63 -7.09
C ARG A 210 -16.27 0.69 -7.62
N LYS A 211 -16.44 -0.48 -7.02
CA LYS A 211 -17.52 -1.44 -7.36
C LYS A 211 -18.86 -1.15 -6.67
N GLY A 212 -18.90 -0.20 -5.73
CA GLY A 212 -20.07 0.02 -4.87
C GLY A 212 -20.30 -1.11 -3.86
N GLU A 213 -19.29 -1.92 -3.59
CA GLU A 213 -19.33 -3.01 -2.61
C GLU A 213 -19.01 -2.48 -1.21
N GLN A 214 -19.63 -3.07 -0.19
CA GLN A 214 -19.28 -2.82 1.21
C GLN A 214 -18.93 -4.14 1.88
N ALA A 215 -17.76 -4.20 2.52
CA ALA A 215 -17.38 -5.34 3.33
C ALA A 215 -17.68 -5.06 4.81
N PRO A 216 -18.06 -6.09 5.60
CA PRO A 216 -18.18 -5.91 7.03
C PRO A 216 -16.84 -5.50 7.63
N TRP A 217 -16.86 -4.56 8.59
CA TRP A 217 -15.67 -4.04 9.28
C TRP A 217 -14.76 -3.13 8.45
N GLU A 218 -15.22 -2.64 7.29
CA GLU A 218 -14.50 -1.62 6.52
C GLU A 218 -14.23 -0.36 7.36
N GLU A 219 -15.27 0.13 8.03
CA GLU A 219 -15.20 1.29 8.90
C GLU A 219 -15.48 0.94 10.36
N LYS A 220 -14.85 1.68 11.27
CA LYS A 220 -15.13 1.60 12.72
C LYS A 220 -16.25 2.55 13.09
N ILE A 221 -17.44 2.29 12.57
CA ILE A 221 -18.65 3.08 12.82
C ILE A 221 -19.73 2.27 13.52
N CYS A 222 -20.59 2.96 14.25
CA CYS A 222 -21.83 2.40 14.77
C CYS A 222 -22.82 2.15 13.62
N GLU A 223 -23.42 0.96 13.55
CA GLU A 223 -24.34 0.63 12.46
C GLU A 223 -25.62 1.48 12.48
N ASN A 224 -26.05 1.92 13.68
CA ASN A 224 -27.25 2.71 13.86
C ASN A 224 -27.02 4.20 13.54
N CYS A 225 -26.14 4.86 14.30
CA CYS A 225 -25.95 6.32 14.22
C CYS A 225 -24.80 6.74 13.29
N LYS A 226 -24.08 5.79 12.70
CA LYS A 226 -22.92 6.00 11.81
C LYS A 226 -21.74 6.77 12.42
N ALA A 227 -21.77 7.03 13.73
CA ALA A 227 -20.68 7.69 14.44
C ALA A 227 -19.41 6.82 14.47
N LYS A 228 -18.26 7.44 14.19
CA LYS A 228 -16.93 6.85 14.35
C LYS A 228 -16.58 6.82 15.85
N SER A 229 -16.32 5.64 16.41
CA SER A 229 -16.01 5.48 17.84
C SER A 229 -14.97 4.38 18.09
N SER A 230 -14.09 4.59 19.07
CA SER A 230 -13.01 3.66 19.43
C SER A 230 -13.43 2.52 20.37
N GLY A 231 -14.71 2.44 20.78
CA GLY A 231 -15.21 1.47 21.77
C GLY A 231 -16.48 0.72 21.35
N LEU A 232 -16.64 0.42 20.06
CA LEU A 232 -17.84 -0.23 19.56
C LEU A 232 -18.00 -1.67 20.09
N LYS A 233 -19.16 -1.96 20.69
CA LYS A 233 -19.57 -3.30 21.10
C LYS A 233 -20.10 -4.07 19.89
N GLN A 234 -19.74 -5.33 19.77
CA GLN A 234 -20.20 -6.21 18.70
C GLN A 234 -21.56 -6.81 19.05
N CYS A 235 -22.38 -7.11 18.05
CA CYS A 235 -23.57 -7.93 18.23
C CYS A 235 -23.16 -9.33 18.71
N ALA A 236 -23.62 -9.73 19.89
CA ALA A 236 -23.29 -11.03 20.50
C ALA A 236 -23.78 -12.28 19.72
N ARG A 237 -24.60 -12.10 18.67
CA ARG A 237 -25.05 -13.24 17.83
C ARG A 237 -24.16 -13.44 16.61
N CYS A 238 -23.85 -12.36 15.89
CA CYS A 238 -23.12 -12.45 14.62
C CYS A 238 -21.64 -12.09 14.74
N HIS A 239 -21.24 -11.33 15.77
CA HIS A 239 -19.92 -10.72 15.98
C HIS A 239 -19.43 -9.77 14.87
N VAL A 240 -20.30 -9.46 13.90
CA VAL A 240 -19.96 -8.64 12.74
C VAL A 240 -20.45 -7.21 12.91
N VAL A 241 -21.72 -7.00 13.24
CA VAL A 241 -22.29 -5.65 13.38
C VAL A 241 -21.86 -5.01 14.70
N ARG A 242 -21.62 -3.70 14.68
CA ARG A 242 -21.04 -2.93 15.78
C ARG A 242 -21.91 -1.76 16.20
N TYR A 243 -21.95 -1.47 17.50
CA TYR A 243 -22.74 -0.39 18.08
C TYR A 243 -21.93 0.38 19.11
N CYS A 244 -22.10 1.71 19.15
CA CYS A 244 -21.48 2.53 20.20
C CYS A 244 -22.15 2.37 21.56
N SER A 245 -23.43 1.94 21.59
CA SER A 245 -24.19 1.78 22.82
C SER A 245 -25.28 0.71 22.68
N THR A 246 -25.82 0.27 23.81
CA THR A 246 -26.95 -0.67 23.87
C THR A 246 -28.23 -0.08 23.28
N GLU A 247 -28.40 1.24 23.38
CA GLU A 247 -29.55 1.98 22.85
C GLU A 247 -29.51 1.98 21.33
N CYS A 248 -28.33 2.24 20.73
CA CYS A 248 -28.13 2.11 19.29
C CYS A 248 -28.41 0.69 18.78
N GLN A 249 -27.99 -0.33 19.54
CA GLN A 249 -28.30 -1.71 19.19
C GLN A 249 -29.81 -1.98 19.23
N ARG A 250 -30.51 -1.55 20.29
CA ARG A 250 -31.97 -1.73 20.42
C ARG A 250 -32.74 -1.02 19.32
N ALA A 251 -32.34 0.21 18.98
CA ALA A 251 -32.95 1.00 17.91
C ALA A 251 -32.80 0.31 16.54
N HIS A 252 -31.60 -0.21 16.23
CA HIS A 252 -31.33 -0.88 14.97
C HIS A 252 -31.86 -2.33 14.91
N TRP A 253 -32.18 -2.94 16.06
CA TRP A 253 -32.44 -4.38 16.17
C TRP A 253 -33.55 -4.88 15.25
N LYS A 254 -34.62 -4.09 15.03
CA LYS A 254 -35.72 -4.49 14.13
C LYS A 254 -35.25 -4.70 12.69
N MET A 255 -34.33 -3.86 12.20
CA MET A 255 -33.76 -3.97 10.87
C MET A 255 -32.64 -5.01 10.81
N HIS A 256 -31.83 -5.11 11.88
CA HIS A 256 -30.71 -6.05 11.92
C HIS A 256 -31.14 -7.50 12.12
N LYS A 257 -32.12 -7.80 12.98
CA LYS A 257 -32.49 -9.16 13.39
C LYS A 257 -32.76 -10.10 12.21
N PRO A 258 -33.48 -9.71 11.14
CA PRO A 258 -33.71 -10.57 9.96
C PRO A 258 -32.43 -10.85 9.15
N GLN A 259 -31.47 -9.93 9.16
CA GLN A 259 -30.21 -10.03 8.43
C GLN A 259 -29.06 -10.58 9.30
N CYS A 260 -29.32 -10.78 10.59
CA CYS A 260 -28.32 -11.23 11.55
C CYS A 260 -27.98 -12.69 11.30
N ASN A 261 -26.82 -12.94 10.71
CA ASN A 261 -26.28 -14.28 10.50
C ASN A 261 -25.52 -14.73 11.76
N PRO A 262 -26.04 -15.65 12.60
CA PRO A 262 -25.43 -16.00 13.87
C PRO A 262 -24.32 -17.05 13.72
N PHE A 263 -23.50 -17.25 14.76
CA PHE A 263 -22.64 -18.45 14.86
C PHE A 263 -23.52 -19.70 14.97
N SER A 264 -23.35 -20.61 14.01
CA SER A 264 -24.11 -21.87 13.90
C SER A 264 -23.39 -22.87 12.99
N ALA A 265 -23.76 -24.15 13.09
CA ALA A 265 -23.16 -25.23 12.30
C ALA A 265 -23.16 -25.00 10.77
N LEU A 266 -24.10 -24.21 10.24
CA LEU A 266 -24.18 -23.88 8.80
C LEU A 266 -23.24 -22.74 8.37
N THR A 267 -22.77 -21.95 9.34
CA THR A 267 -22.10 -20.66 9.10
C THR A 267 -20.64 -20.67 9.52
N THR A 268 -20.26 -21.66 10.33
CA THR A 268 -18.97 -21.79 10.99
C THR A 268 -18.31 -23.13 10.70
N ILE A 269 -16.99 -23.14 10.73
CA ILE A 269 -16.17 -24.35 10.69
C ILE A 269 -15.35 -24.42 11.98
N THR A 270 -15.32 -25.59 12.61
CA THR A 270 -14.46 -25.85 13.77
C THR A 270 -13.12 -26.41 13.32
N LEU A 271 -12.04 -25.76 13.74
CA LEU A 271 -10.66 -26.15 13.48
C LEU A 271 -10.01 -26.60 14.79
N LYS A 272 -9.05 -27.54 14.66
CA LYS A 272 -8.19 -27.96 15.77
C LYS A 272 -6.86 -27.19 15.70
N PRO A 273 -6.65 -26.20 16.57
CA PRO A 273 -5.43 -25.40 16.57
C PRO A 273 -4.25 -26.16 17.20
N ASN A 274 -3.07 -25.94 16.62
CA ASN A 274 -1.79 -26.40 17.13
C ASN A 274 -0.97 -25.18 17.59
N TYR A 275 -0.50 -25.23 18.83
CA TYR A 275 0.25 -24.15 19.47
C TYR A 275 1.72 -24.53 19.47
N ARG A 276 2.49 -23.95 18.57
CA ARG A 276 3.95 -24.11 18.50
C ARG A 276 4.59 -22.73 18.57
N ASP A 277 5.74 -22.66 19.21
CA ASP A 277 6.55 -21.45 19.15
C ASP A 277 7.11 -21.30 17.74
N PHE A 278 6.94 -20.12 17.17
CA PHE A 278 7.56 -19.81 15.89
C PHE A 278 8.90 -19.13 16.14
N PRO A 279 9.93 -19.44 15.32
CA PRO A 279 11.16 -18.67 15.33
C PRO A 279 10.88 -17.19 15.06
N GLU A 280 11.84 -16.32 15.39
CA GLU A 280 11.77 -14.92 15.00
C GLU A 280 11.55 -14.83 13.49
N THR A 281 10.48 -14.14 13.09
CA THR A 281 10.15 -13.97 11.68
C THR A 281 10.16 -12.48 11.33
N ILE A 282 10.60 -12.22 10.11
CA ILE A 282 10.51 -10.91 9.47
C ILE A 282 9.29 -10.93 8.55
N SER A 283 8.57 -9.81 8.46
CA SER A 283 7.40 -9.76 7.59
C SER A 283 7.85 -9.85 6.12
N ARG A 284 7.03 -10.47 5.27
CA ARG A 284 7.29 -10.52 3.81
C ARG A 284 7.49 -9.12 3.22
N ALA A 285 6.73 -8.14 3.72
CA ALA A 285 6.84 -6.76 3.25
C ALA A 285 8.21 -6.16 3.60
N ASP A 286 8.73 -6.44 4.79
CA ASP A 286 10.05 -5.99 5.21
C ASP A 286 11.18 -6.68 4.46
N LEU A 287 11.07 -8.01 4.23
CA LEU A 287 11.98 -8.74 3.35
C LEU A 287 12.00 -8.16 1.94
N THR A 288 10.81 -7.84 1.42
CA THR A 288 10.67 -7.23 0.10
C THR A 288 11.35 -5.86 0.09
N ARG A 289 11.04 -4.98 1.06
CA ARG A 289 11.69 -3.67 1.18
C ARG A 289 13.20 -3.80 1.28
N GLN A 290 13.71 -4.76 2.04
CA GLN A 290 15.14 -5.05 2.13
C GLN A 290 15.75 -5.44 0.79
N ALA A 291 15.07 -6.29 0.01
CA ALA A 291 15.50 -6.66 -1.34
C ALA A 291 15.52 -5.45 -2.31
N PHE A 292 14.63 -4.48 -2.11
CA PHE A 292 14.61 -3.21 -2.84
C PHE A 292 15.58 -2.15 -2.27
N GLY A 293 16.36 -2.46 -1.22
CA GLY A 293 17.27 -1.50 -0.58
C GLY A 293 16.56 -0.42 0.25
N LEU A 294 15.28 -0.62 0.58
CA LEU A 294 14.42 0.28 1.36
C LEU A 294 14.26 -0.20 2.81
N SER A 295 15.26 -0.90 3.32
CA SER A 295 15.27 -1.44 4.68
C SER A 295 15.07 -0.33 5.71
N ASN A 296 14.09 -0.48 6.60
CA ASN A 296 14.02 0.36 7.80
C ASN A 296 14.92 -0.26 8.88
N PRO A 297 15.97 0.43 9.35
CA PRO A 297 16.87 -0.09 10.38
C PRO A 297 16.17 -0.36 11.72
N ASN A 298 14.98 0.20 11.92
CA ASN A 298 14.15 -0.04 13.11
C ASN A 298 13.17 -1.22 12.95
N THR A 299 13.14 -1.91 11.81
CA THR A 299 12.33 -3.11 11.65
C THR A 299 12.85 -4.19 12.59
N ARG A 300 12.07 -4.50 13.62
CA ARG A 300 12.40 -5.57 14.56
C ARG A 300 11.75 -6.88 14.09
N PRO A 301 12.50 -7.99 14.07
CA PRO A 301 11.90 -9.31 13.99
C PRO A 301 10.84 -9.43 15.08
N PHE A 302 9.71 -10.04 14.76
CA PHE A 302 8.69 -10.34 15.76
C PHE A 302 8.74 -11.83 16.09
N LYS A 303 8.55 -12.15 17.37
CA LYS A 303 8.25 -13.51 17.80
C LYS A 303 6.75 -13.72 17.68
N ALA A 304 6.34 -14.56 16.73
CA ALA A 304 5.05 -15.24 16.84
C ALA A 304 5.22 -16.34 17.90
N GLY A 305 5.04 -15.99 19.16
CA GLY A 305 4.97 -16.98 20.25
C GLY A 305 3.53 -17.22 20.62
N VAL A 306 3.21 -18.42 21.09
CA VAL A 306 1.96 -18.63 21.83
C VAL A 306 2.10 -17.80 23.09
N SER A 307 1.23 -16.81 23.29
CA SER A 307 1.24 -16.03 24.53
C SER A 307 1.15 -17.00 25.72
N LYS A 308 2.03 -16.87 26.71
CA LYS A 308 1.94 -17.69 27.93
C LYS A 308 0.61 -17.51 28.68
N ASN A 309 -0.13 -16.45 28.34
CA ASN A 309 -1.37 -16.03 28.97
C ASN A 309 -2.59 -16.14 28.02
N VAL A 310 -2.61 -17.07 27.06
CA VAL A 310 -3.85 -17.30 26.29
C VAL A 310 -4.90 -17.89 27.23
N GLU A 311 -5.91 -17.10 27.56
CA GLU A 311 -7.18 -17.62 28.09
C GLU A 311 -7.88 -18.37 26.96
N PHE A 312 -7.96 -19.69 27.10
CA PHE A 312 -8.49 -20.58 26.08
C PHE A 312 -10.02 -20.71 26.13
N GLU A 313 -10.69 -20.08 27.09
CA GLU A 313 -12.12 -20.29 27.33
C GLU A 313 -12.97 -19.15 26.76
N ASN A 314 -13.89 -19.50 25.87
CA ASN A 314 -14.97 -18.67 25.35
C ASN A 314 -14.56 -17.25 24.90
N LYS A 315 -13.42 -17.15 24.20
CA LYS A 315 -12.88 -15.86 23.74
C LYS A 315 -13.31 -15.58 22.29
N SER A 316 -14.12 -14.54 22.08
CA SER A 316 -14.43 -14.01 20.74
C SER A 316 -13.34 -13.06 20.26
N MET A 317 -12.95 -13.18 18.99
CA MET A 317 -11.89 -12.36 18.39
C MET A 317 -12.01 -12.27 16.88
N VAL A 318 -11.22 -11.38 16.28
CA VAL A 318 -10.97 -11.40 14.83
C VAL A 318 -9.59 -11.94 14.55
N ILE A 319 -9.57 -12.93 13.68
CA ILE A 319 -8.37 -13.63 13.23
C ILE A 319 -8.12 -13.34 11.76
N LYS A 320 -6.85 -13.37 11.40
CA LYS A 320 -6.40 -13.53 10.02
C LYS A 320 -5.99 -14.99 9.83
N ILE A 321 -6.50 -15.61 8.78
CA ILE A 321 -6.09 -16.94 8.34
C ILE A 321 -5.25 -16.75 7.07
N GLN A 322 -4.03 -17.27 7.08
CA GLN A 322 -3.14 -17.31 5.93
C GLN A 322 -2.99 -18.76 5.48
N VAL A 323 -3.30 -19.01 4.20
CA VAL A 323 -3.14 -20.32 3.57
C VAL A 323 -1.73 -20.45 2.98
N PRO A 324 -1.22 -21.67 2.80
CA PRO A 324 0.07 -21.90 2.15
C PRO A 324 0.13 -21.23 0.77
N VAL A 325 1.15 -20.42 0.52
CA VAL A 325 1.41 -19.77 -0.78
C VAL A 325 2.89 -19.79 -1.09
N ASP A 326 3.22 -19.70 -2.37
CA ASP A 326 4.59 -19.52 -2.82
C ASP A 326 5.13 -18.14 -2.39
N LEU A 327 6.31 -18.15 -1.77
CA LEU A 327 6.87 -16.96 -1.12
C LEU A 327 7.29 -15.86 -2.12
N PHE A 328 7.47 -16.17 -3.40
CA PHE A 328 7.87 -15.17 -4.39
C PHE A 328 6.67 -14.69 -5.19
N THR A 329 5.86 -15.63 -5.70
CA THR A 329 4.74 -15.33 -6.60
C THR A 329 3.43 -15.02 -5.86
N ASN A 330 3.32 -15.33 -4.56
CA ASN A 330 2.08 -15.29 -3.78
C ASN A 330 0.98 -16.21 -4.35
N SER A 331 1.35 -17.14 -5.23
CA SER A 331 0.42 -18.09 -5.84
C SER A 331 0.03 -19.19 -4.84
N PRO A 332 -1.20 -19.72 -4.94
CA PRO A 332 -1.58 -20.92 -4.22
C PRO A 332 -0.59 -22.08 -4.40
N VAL A 333 -0.13 -22.67 -3.30
CA VAL A 333 0.53 -23.99 -3.33
C VAL A 333 -0.45 -25.08 -2.90
N SER A 334 -0.17 -26.34 -3.25
CA SER A 334 -1.03 -27.47 -2.91
C SER A 334 -1.34 -27.51 -1.41
N ALA A 335 -2.61 -27.78 -1.07
CA ALA A 335 -3.08 -27.95 0.30
C ALA A 335 -2.34 -29.08 1.06
N SER A 336 -1.68 -29.99 0.35
CA SER A 336 -0.85 -31.06 0.91
C SER A 336 0.52 -30.61 1.47
N LEU A 337 0.94 -29.36 1.21
CA LEU A 337 2.32 -28.90 1.46
C LEU A 337 2.49 -27.99 2.69
N GLY A 338 1.43 -27.64 3.43
CA GLY A 338 1.59 -26.78 4.62
C GLY A 338 0.33 -26.63 5.46
N GLY A 339 0.48 -26.16 6.70
CA GLY A 339 -0.63 -25.82 7.60
C GLY A 339 -1.11 -24.38 7.43
N LEU A 340 -2.32 -24.08 7.92
CA LEU A 340 -2.82 -22.71 8.03
C LEU A 340 -2.04 -21.98 9.11
N LEU A 341 -1.73 -20.71 8.89
CA LEU A 341 -1.26 -19.82 9.96
C LEU A 341 -2.40 -18.89 10.38
N ILE A 342 -2.76 -18.90 11.65
CA ILE A 342 -3.88 -18.15 12.19
C ILE A 342 -3.42 -17.27 13.34
N TYR A 343 -3.78 -15.98 13.32
CA TYR A 343 -3.47 -15.08 14.41
C TYR A 343 -4.39 -13.86 14.46
N ASN A 344 -4.46 -13.21 15.61
CA ASN A 344 -5.20 -11.96 15.77
C ASN A 344 -4.30 -10.72 15.67
N LYS A 345 -4.90 -9.52 15.82
CA LYS A 345 -4.19 -8.24 15.70
C LYS A 345 -3.03 -8.10 16.66
N LYS A 346 -3.27 -8.37 17.93
CA LYS A 346 -2.30 -8.15 19.01
C LYS A 346 -1.22 -9.23 19.05
N ARG A 347 -1.37 -10.30 18.25
CA ARG A 347 -0.54 -11.52 18.30
C ARG A 347 -0.50 -12.17 19.68
N ASP A 348 -1.49 -11.88 20.53
CA ASP A 348 -1.71 -12.62 21.78
C ASP A 348 -2.40 -13.96 21.51
N PHE A 349 -2.91 -14.19 20.30
CA PHE A 349 -3.35 -15.50 19.81
C PHE A 349 -2.66 -15.81 18.48
N VAL A 350 -1.93 -16.93 18.44
CA VAL A 350 -1.27 -17.48 17.24
C VAL A 350 -1.37 -19.01 17.30
N CYS A 351 -1.78 -19.64 16.20
CA CYS A 351 -1.76 -21.09 16.06
C CYS A 351 -1.57 -21.50 14.60
N THR A 352 -1.23 -22.77 14.40
CA THR A 352 -1.34 -23.43 13.09
C THR A 352 -2.50 -24.42 13.06
N VAL A 353 -2.97 -24.76 11.87
CA VAL A 353 -3.91 -25.86 11.68
C VAL A 353 -3.37 -26.76 10.58
N ASP A 354 -3.14 -28.03 10.91
CA ASP A 354 -2.65 -29.03 9.97
C ASP A 354 -3.82 -29.76 9.33
N ARG A 355 -3.77 -29.99 8.02
CA ARG A 355 -4.81 -30.69 7.26
C ARG A 355 -5.13 -32.08 7.82
N GLY A 356 -4.11 -32.80 8.33
CA GLY A 356 -4.28 -34.16 8.85
C GLY A 356 -5.22 -34.27 10.06
N SER A 357 -5.43 -33.18 10.81
CA SER A 357 -6.31 -33.18 11.99
C SER A 357 -7.80 -33.26 11.64
N ASN A 358 -8.21 -32.55 10.58
CA ASN A 358 -9.57 -32.52 10.05
C ASN A 358 -9.53 -32.01 8.60
N PRO A 359 -9.34 -32.90 7.61
CA PRO A 359 -9.17 -32.50 6.21
C PRO A 359 -10.37 -31.72 5.65
N THR A 360 -11.59 -32.13 5.99
CA THR A 360 -12.82 -31.49 5.49
C THR A 360 -12.93 -30.04 5.96
N ALA A 361 -12.71 -29.80 7.25
CA ALA A 361 -12.75 -28.46 7.82
C ALA A 361 -11.62 -27.58 7.26
N TYR A 362 -10.41 -28.13 7.17
CA TYR A 362 -9.25 -27.45 6.58
C TYR A 362 -9.52 -27.04 5.13
N ASP A 363 -9.94 -27.97 4.28
CA ASP A 363 -10.13 -27.74 2.85
C ASP A 363 -11.24 -26.71 2.59
N ALA A 364 -12.32 -26.74 3.37
CA ALA A 364 -13.39 -25.76 3.26
C ALA A 364 -12.95 -24.33 3.67
N VAL A 365 -12.10 -24.19 4.68
CA VAL A 365 -11.47 -22.89 5.01
C VAL A 365 -10.55 -22.44 3.89
N VAL A 366 -9.69 -23.32 3.37
CA VAL A 366 -8.81 -23.00 2.24
C VAL A 366 -9.62 -22.53 1.04
N GLN A 367 -10.67 -23.27 0.65
CA GLN A 367 -11.54 -22.90 -0.46
C GLN A 367 -12.17 -21.52 -0.26
N THR A 368 -12.63 -21.22 0.96
CA THR A 368 -13.18 -19.90 1.30
C THR A 368 -12.13 -18.80 1.15
N VAL A 369 -10.91 -19.02 1.67
CA VAL A 369 -9.80 -18.05 1.55
C VAL A 369 -9.37 -17.89 0.08
N ARG A 370 -9.33 -18.96 -0.72
CA ARG A 370 -8.99 -18.87 -2.14
C ARG A 370 -10.03 -18.08 -2.93
N ALA A 371 -11.32 -18.30 -2.64
CA ALA A 371 -12.42 -17.72 -3.40
C ALA A 371 -12.72 -16.27 -3.02
N ARG A 372 -12.63 -15.94 -1.72
CA ARG A 372 -13.10 -14.66 -1.16
C ARG A 372 -12.03 -13.88 -0.41
N GLY A 373 -10.84 -14.46 -0.23
CA GLY A 373 -9.72 -13.83 0.43
C GLY A 373 -8.87 -13.00 -0.53
N VAL A 374 -8.03 -12.17 0.08
CA VAL A 374 -7.16 -11.23 -0.63
C VAL A 374 -6.10 -11.99 -1.41
N GLY A 375 -6.13 -11.85 -2.74
CA GLY A 375 -5.24 -12.57 -3.66
C GLY A 375 -5.32 -14.10 -3.49
N GLY A 376 -6.41 -14.61 -2.91
CA GLY A 376 -6.55 -16.01 -2.52
C GLY A 376 -5.54 -16.49 -1.47
N ALA A 377 -4.84 -15.62 -0.75
CA ALA A 377 -3.73 -15.99 0.14
C ALA A 377 -4.07 -15.83 1.63
N LYS A 378 -4.95 -14.88 1.95
CA LYS A 378 -5.30 -14.52 3.33
C LYS A 378 -6.73 -13.98 3.41
N ALA A 379 -7.41 -14.23 4.52
CA ALA A 379 -8.72 -13.65 4.79
C ALA A 379 -8.91 -13.40 6.30
N TYR A 380 -9.89 -12.56 6.63
CA TYR A 380 -10.17 -12.13 7.99
C TYR A 380 -11.56 -12.63 8.40
N PHE A 381 -11.66 -13.18 9.61
CA PHE A 381 -12.88 -13.81 10.09
C PHE A 381 -13.17 -13.44 11.54
N ALA A 382 -14.45 -13.38 11.88
CA ALA A 382 -14.87 -13.51 13.27
C ALA A 382 -14.68 -14.97 13.72
N ALA A 383 -14.16 -15.17 14.92
CA ALA A 383 -13.92 -16.49 15.47
C ALA A 383 -14.16 -16.53 16.98
N GLU A 384 -14.52 -17.71 17.47
CA GLU A 384 -14.67 -18.03 18.88
C GLU A 384 -13.70 -19.16 19.25
N LEU A 385 -12.81 -18.90 20.20
CA LEU A 385 -11.99 -19.92 20.82
C LEU A 385 -12.78 -20.48 22.01
N LYS A 386 -13.40 -21.64 21.82
CA LYS A 386 -14.27 -22.25 22.84
C LYS A 386 -13.45 -22.90 23.94
N ASN A 387 -12.41 -23.64 23.55
CA ASN A 387 -11.41 -24.23 24.43
C ASN A 387 -10.08 -24.33 23.66
N ARG A 388 -9.06 -24.94 24.29
CA ARG A 388 -7.74 -25.11 23.68
C ARG A 388 -7.77 -25.82 22.34
N ASP A 389 -8.68 -26.77 22.13
CA ASP A 389 -8.72 -27.63 20.94
C ASP A 389 -9.81 -27.26 19.92
N GLU A 390 -10.68 -26.29 20.23
CA GLU A 390 -11.82 -25.92 19.39
C GLU A 390 -11.80 -24.42 19.04
N LEU A 391 -11.35 -24.11 17.82
CA LEU A 391 -11.45 -22.78 17.23
C LEU A 391 -12.59 -22.75 16.20
N ILE A 392 -13.66 -22.04 16.50
CA ILE A 392 -14.84 -21.91 15.65
C ILE A 392 -14.68 -20.66 14.78
N VAL A 393 -14.62 -20.84 13.45
CA VAL A 393 -14.38 -19.77 12.48
C VAL A 393 -15.63 -19.54 11.64
N LYS A 394 -16.14 -18.31 11.59
CA LYS A 394 -17.32 -17.96 10.80
C LYS A 394 -16.99 -17.73 9.32
N VAL A 395 -16.87 -18.82 8.56
CA VAL A 395 -16.48 -18.79 7.13
C VAL A 395 -17.55 -18.23 6.19
N SER A 396 -18.81 -18.20 6.62
CA SER A 396 -19.90 -17.60 5.83
C SER A 396 -19.69 -16.10 5.57
N GLU A 397 -18.97 -15.39 6.44
CA GLU A 397 -18.68 -13.96 6.31
C GLU A 397 -17.18 -13.69 6.40
N VAL A 398 -16.60 -13.30 5.26
CA VAL A 398 -15.24 -12.74 5.20
C VAL A 398 -15.31 -11.26 5.54
N LEU A 399 -14.50 -10.83 6.51
CA LEU A 399 -14.41 -9.42 6.93
C LEU A 399 -13.48 -8.64 6.00
N ALA A 400 -13.65 -7.31 5.97
CA ALA A 400 -12.74 -6.38 5.31
C ALA A 400 -11.31 -6.55 5.82
N GLU A 401 -10.32 -6.27 4.96
CA GLU A 401 -8.92 -6.43 5.30
C GLU A 401 -8.53 -5.55 6.47
N GLN A 402 -7.87 -6.17 7.44
CA GLN A 402 -7.37 -5.44 8.60
C GLN A 402 -5.87 -5.16 8.45
N PRO A 403 -5.40 -3.97 8.87
CA PRO A 403 -4.01 -3.55 8.72
C PRO A 403 -3.08 -4.22 9.76
N PHE A 404 -3.03 -5.56 9.79
CA PHE A 404 -2.16 -6.34 10.70
C PHE A 404 -1.87 -7.76 10.21
#